data_AF-A0A7W0AAD1-F1
#
_entry.id   AF-A0A7W0AAD1-F1
#
_cell.length_a   1.000
_cell.length_b   1.000
_cell.length_c   1.000
_cell.angle_alpha   90.00
_cell.angle_beta   90.00
_cell.angle_gamma   90.00
#
_symmetry.space_group_name_H-M   'P 1'
#
loop_
_entity.id
_entity.type
_entity.pdbx_description
1 polymer ?
#
loop_
_entity_poly.entity_id
_entity_poly.type
_entity_poly.pdbx_seq_one_letter_code
_entity_poly.pdbx_strand_id
1 'polypeptide(L)'
;MVVDSARAYVATIETNRGNIVIELAVDEAPNAVNNFVCLARAGYYDVTIFHRVIAGFMIQGGDPTGTGAGGPGYQFDDELPSGDAPYTKGTIAMANAGANTNGSQFFIVQSDQPAEFPPNYSIFGQVTEGLEVLDTIAAVPVGPNAQGAELSQPQVTLGIKTITILEDGAPMSEQVGEDVALAQSTPESGSSTPGASDPPPETSIEPETADTVEVESDDDDDGGDLALWVAVGAVVVVAAGYGVYRVTRRTAA
;
A
#
# COMPACT_ATOMS: atom_id res chain seq x y z
N MET A 1 -9.03 21.09 0.08
CA MET A 1 -8.65 20.16 1.15
C MET A 1 -9.65 19.01 1.11
N VAL A 2 -9.18 17.77 0.99
CA VAL A 2 -9.99 16.54 0.91
C VAL A 2 -10.09 15.81 2.25
N VAL A 3 -9.11 16.05 3.14
CA VAL A 3 -9.13 15.50 4.49
C VAL A 3 -10.01 16.35 5.40
N ASP A 4 -10.67 15.68 6.33
CA ASP A 4 -11.54 16.25 7.35
C ASP A 4 -10.85 16.07 8.72
N SER A 5 -10.58 17.16 9.43
CA SER A 5 -9.94 17.14 10.75
C SER A 5 -10.79 16.44 11.82
N ALA A 6 -12.09 16.22 11.57
CA ALA A 6 -12.94 15.45 12.47
C ALA A 6 -12.77 13.93 12.33
N ARG A 7 -11.95 13.46 11.37
CA ARG A 7 -11.75 12.04 11.07
C ARG A 7 -10.32 11.59 11.31
N ALA A 8 -10.17 10.32 11.64
CA ALA A 8 -8.87 9.66 11.70
C ALA A 8 -8.48 9.11 10.32
N TYR A 9 -7.21 9.22 9.96
CA TYR A 9 -6.69 8.66 8.71
C TYR A 9 -5.51 7.75 9.01
N VAL A 10 -5.53 6.57 8.42
CA VAL A 10 -4.45 5.58 8.51
C VAL A 10 -3.91 5.31 7.12
N ALA A 11 -2.59 5.36 6.97
CA ALA A 11 -1.91 4.98 5.74
C ALA A 11 -1.18 3.65 5.92
N THR A 12 -1.40 2.72 5.00
CA THR A 12 -0.61 1.48 4.91
C THR A 12 0.33 1.58 3.71
N ILE A 13 1.63 1.62 3.97
CA ILE A 13 2.68 1.56 2.95
C ILE A 13 3.03 0.09 2.74
N GLU A 14 2.63 -0.47 1.59
CA GLU A 14 3.01 -1.82 1.21
C GLU A 14 4.38 -1.80 0.55
N THR A 15 5.36 -2.52 1.11
CA THR A 15 6.72 -2.57 0.57
C THR A 15 7.11 -3.98 0.12
N ASN A 16 8.24 -4.11 -0.54
CA ASN A 16 8.87 -5.42 -0.79
C ASN A 16 9.62 -6.00 0.44
N ARG A 17 9.44 -5.40 1.63
CA ARG A 17 9.99 -5.87 2.91
C ARG A 17 8.92 -6.09 3.99
N GLY A 18 7.64 -5.83 3.68
CA GLY A 18 6.53 -5.87 4.63
C GLY A 18 5.72 -4.58 4.60
N ASN A 19 4.73 -4.49 5.47
CA ASN A 19 3.85 -3.33 5.53
C ASN A 19 4.28 -2.41 6.68
N ILE A 20 4.11 -1.10 6.47
CA ILE A 20 4.26 -0.07 7.51
C ILE A 20 2.94 0.65 7.62
N VAL A 21 2.34 0.65 8.81
CA VAL A 21 1.06 1.31 9.08
C VAL A 21 1.32 2.60 9.86
N ILE A 22 0.70 3.68 9.42
CA ILE A 22 0.93 5.04 9.92
C ILE A 22 -0.40 5.66 10.29
N GLU A 23 -0.50 6.19 11.50
CA GLU A 23 -1.56 7.11 11.90
C GLU A 23 -1.18 8.55 11.49
N LEU A 24 -2.06 9.22 10.74
CA LEU A 24 -1.79 10.56 10.19
C LEU A 24 -2.31 11.66 11.12
N ALA A 25 -1.48 12.67 11.36
CA ALA A 25 -1.75 13.77 12.30
C ALA A 25 -2.41 14.97 11.59
N VAL A 26 -3.68 14.83 11.21
CA VAL A 26 -4.43 15.88 10.45
C VAL A 26 -4.47 17.20 11.22
N ASP A 27 -4.61 17.15 12.54
CA ASP A 27 -4.71 18.35 13.39
C ASP A 27 -3.38 19.13 13.50
N GLU A 28 -2.25 18.42 13.37
CA GLU A 28 -0.91 19.01 13.53
C GLU A 28 -0.37 19.56 12.21
N ALA A 29 -0.55 18.82 11.10
CA ALA A 29 -0.06 19.19 9.78
C ALA A 29 -1.11 18.93 8.68
N PRO A 30 -2.22 19.69 8.66
CA PRO A 30 -3.34 19.44 7.76
C PRO A 30 -2.98 19.54 6.28
N ASN A 31 -2.07 20.44 5.88
CA ASN A 31 -1.66 20.54 4.48
C ASN A 31 -0.75 19.38 4.07
N ALA A 32 0.19 18.97 4.93
CA ALA A 32 1.05 17.82 4.68
C ALA A 32 0.24 16.53 4.58
N VAL A 33 -0.68 16.28 5.52
CA VAL A 33 -1.57 15.11 5.49
C VAL A 33 -2.48 15.15 4.26
N ASN A 34 -3.09 16.29 3.96
CA ASN A 34 -3.92 16.45 2.77
C ASN A 34 -3.13 16.12 1.48
N ASN A 35 -1.92 16.66 1.36
CA ASN A 35 -1.04 16.40 0.23
C ASN A 35 -0.71 14.92 0.10
N PHE A 36 -0.28 14.28 1.19
CA PHE A 36 0.07 12.86 1.21
C PHE A 36 -1.12 11.98 0.84
N VAL A 37 -2.30 12.23 1.41
CA VAL A 37 -3.54 11.48 1.12
C VAL A 37 -3.97 11.65 -0.34
N CYS A 38 -3.93 12.87 -0.89
CA CYS A 38 -4.25 13.12 -2.30
C CYS A 38 -3.31 12.34 -3.24
N LEU A 39 -2.00 12.41 -2.99
CA LEU A 39 -1.00 11.74 -3.82
C LEU A 39 -1.13 10.20 -3.72
N ALA A 40 -1.32 9.66 -2.51
CA ALA A 40 -1.55 8.24 -2.31
C ALA A 40 -2.80 7.74 -3.06
N ARG A 41 -3.94 8.43 -2.92
CA ARG A 41 -5.19 8.09 -3.63
C ARG A 41 -5.07 8.18 -5.15
N ALA A 42 -4.19 9.04 -5.65
CA ALA A 42 -3.90 9.18 -7.07
C ALA A 42 -2.91 8.12 -7.60
N GLY A 43 -2.43 7.20 -6.76
CA GLY A 43 -1.42 6.20 -7.12
C GLY A 43 -0.03 6.80 -7.36
N TYR A 44 0.22 8.04 -6.92
CA TYR A 44 1.48 8.74 -7.18
C TYR A 44 2.69 8.05 -6.54
N TYR A 45 2.48 7.35 -5.43
CA TYR A 45 3.51 6.60 -4.72
C TYR A 45 3.64 5.14 -5.18
N ASP A 46 2.79 4.69 -6.11
CA ASP A 46 2.81 3.32 -6.59
C ASP A 46 4.12 3.05 -7.36
N VAL A 47 4.74 1.91 -7.06
CA VAL A 47 6.00 1.47 -7.69
C VAL A 47 7.14 2.51 -7.52
N THR A 48 7.16 3.22 -6.40
CA THR A 48 8.28 4.10 -6.02
C THR A 48 9.30 3.38 -5.12
N ILE A 49 10.36 4.06 -4.69
CA ILE A 49 11.41 3.46 -3.85
C ILE A 49 11.77 4.33 -2.65
N PHE A 50 12.30 3.70 -1.60
CA PHE A 50 13.16 4.37 -0.64
C PHE A 50 14.54 4.56 -1.26
N HIS A 51 14.83 5.77 -1.74
CA HIS A 51 16.04 6.09 -2.48
C HIS A 51 17.22 6.47 -1.57
N ARG A 52 16.95 6.81 -0.30
CA ARG A 52 17.98 7.20 0.67
C ARG A 52 17.70 6.56 2.03
N VAL A 53 18.71 5.95 2.63
CA VAL A 53 18.64 5.23 3.90
C VAL A 53 19.86 5.58 4.74
N ILE A 54 19.65 6.02 5.99
CA ILE A 54 20.72 6.27 6.96
C ILE A 54 20.39 5.50 8.22
N ALA A 55 21.12 4.41 8.47
CA ALA A 55 20.97 3.59 9.66
C ALA A 55 21.19 4.43 10.93
N GLY A 56 20.29 4.29 11.91
CA GLY A 56 20.30 5.11 13.13
C GLY A 56 19.65 6.49 12.97
N PHE A 57 19.13 6.82 11.79
CA PHE A 57 18.46 8.09 11.55
C PHE A 57 17.11 7.92 10.85
N MET A 58 17.09 7.64 9.54
CA MET A 58 15.85 7.67 8.76
C MET A 58 15.93 6.87 7.45
N ILE A 59 14.75 6.56 6.90
CA ILE A 59 14.57 6.11 5.52
C ILE A 59 13.73 7.15 4.77
N GLN A 60 14.11 7.51 3.55
CA GLN A 60 13.47 8.55 2.76
C GLN A 60 12.97 8.02 1.41
N GLY A 61 11.73 8.38 1.07
CA GLY A 61 11.00 7.94 -0.11
C GLY A 61 10.08 9.03 -0.67
N GLY A 62 9.14 8.63 -1.52
CA GLY A 62 8.15 9.55 -2.09
C GLY A 62 8.63 10.38 -3.29
N ASP A 63 9.77 10.00 -3.89
CA ASP A 63 10.22 10.54 -5.18
C ASP A 63 9.82 9.58 -6.32
N PRO A 64 8.97 9.98 -7.27
CA PRO A 64 8.54 9.12 -8.39
C PRO A 64 9.69 8.78 -9.35
N THR A 65 10.75 9.58 -9.37
CA THR A 65 11.94 9.33 -10.20
C THR A 65 12.95 8.41 -9.52
N GLY A 66 12.86 8.25 -8.19
CA GLY A 66 13.83 7.51 -7.38
C GLY A 66 15.22 8.15 -7.29
N THR A 67 15.39 9.39 -7.76
CA THR A 67 16.71 10.07 -7.82
C THR A 67 17.04 10.87 -6.56
N GLY A 68 16.03 11.15 -5.72
CA GLY A 68 16.08 12.09 -4.61
C GLY A 68 15.80 13.54 -4.99
N ALA A 69 15.64 13.85 -6.29
CA ALA A 69 15.43 15.22 -6.78
C ALA A 69 14.05 15.45 -7.40
N GLY A 70 13.23 14.41 -7.53
CA GLY A 70 11.88 14.54 -8.09
C GLY A 70 10.86 15.04 -7.07
N GLY A 71 9.66 15.32 -7.56
CA GLY A 71 8.55 15.85 -6.78
C GLY A 71 7.31 16.07 -7.63
N PRO A 72 6.20 16.54 -7.03
CA PRO A 72 4.88 16.54 -7.67
C PRO A 72 4.67 17.74 -8.60
N GLY A 73 5.72 18.52 -8.89
CA GLY A 73 5.66 19.72 -9.71
C GLY A 73 5.22 21.00 -8.97
N TYR A 74 5.00 20.92 -7.66
CA TYR A 74 4.68 22.05 -6.80
C TYR A 74 5.36 21.91 -5.43
N GLN A 75 5.30 22.99 -4.65
CA GLN A 75 5.81 23.06 -3.28
C GLN A 75 4.77 23.74 -2.35
N PHE A 76 4.84 23.45 -1.06
CA PHE A 76 4.02 24.09 -0.02
C PHE A 76 4.80 24.38 1.26
N ASP A 77 4.23 25.27 2.08
CA ASP A 77 4.83 25.81 3.30
C ASP A 77 5.01 24.75 4.40
N ASP A 78 5.91 25.02 5.35
CA ASP A 78 6.14 24.16 6.50
C ASP A 78 5.03 24.32 7.56
N GLU A 79 4.52 23.19 8.04
CA GLU A 79 3.72 23.05 9.25
C GLU A 79 4.61 22.49 10.35
N LEU A 80 5.49 23.32 10.91
CA LEU A 80 6.47 22.86 11.90
C LEU A 80 5.77 22.56 13.24
N PRO A 81 6.19 21.49 13.94
CA PRO A 81 5.58 21.13 15.21
C PRO A 81 5.80 22.25 16.24
N SER A 82 4.80 22.46 17.10
CA SER A 82 4.90 23.49 18.15
C SER A 82 5.86 23.06 19.26
N GLY A 83 6.98 23.77 19.42
CA GLY A 83 7.94 23.56 20.51
C GLY A 83 8.99 22.48 20.20
N ASP A 84 9.47 21.78 21.23
CA ASP A 84 10.55 20.80 21.16
C ASP A 84 10.03 19.38 20.85
N ALA A 85 9.04 19.24 19.96
CA ALA A 85 8.48 17.94 19.63
C ALA A 85 9.59 17.00 19.13
N PRO A 86 9.85 15.88 19.83
CA PRO A 86 10.97 15.02 19.48
C PRO A 86 10.63 14.19 18.23
N TYR A 87 11.62 14.00 17.36
CA TYR A 87 11.56 12.96 16.34
C TYR A 87 11.88 11.62 16.99
N THR A 88 10.85 10.87 17.34
CA THR A 88 10.98 9.53 17.88
C THR A 88 10.98 8.50 16.76
N LYS A 89 11.38 7.27 17.07
CA LYS A 89 11.30 6.17 16.13
C LYS A 89 9.86 6.02 15.60
N GLY A 90 9.73 5.95 14.28
CA GLY A 90 8.46 5.84 13.57
C GLY A 90 7.81 7.18 13.22
N THR A 91 8.34 8.32 13.67
CA THR A 91 7.83 9.62 13.23
C THR A 91 7.98 9.75 11.71
N ILE A 92 6.91 10.14 11.01
CA ILE A 92 6.95 10.46 9.58
C ILE A 92 6.87 11.98 9.39
N ALA A 93 7.76 12.50 8.55
CA ALA A 93 7.84 13.92 8.27
C ALA A 93 8.16 14.21 6.80
N MET A 94 7.78 15.41 6.34
CA MET A 94 8.03 15.86 4.97
C MET A 94 9.53 16.13 4.77
N ALA A 95 10.09 15.61 3.68
CA ALA A 95 11.42 16.00 3.23
C ALA A 95 11.32 17.31 2.43
N ASN A 96 12.28 18.21 2.63
CA ASN A 96 12.34 19.50 1.95
C ASN A 96 13.77 19.84 1.48
N ALA A 97 13.89 20.79 0.57
CA ALA A 97 15.16 21.32 0.06
C ALA A 97 15.53 22.66 0.73
N GLY A 98 14.97 22.92 1.91
CA GLY A 98 14.94 24.22 2.58
C GLY A 98 13.54 24.55 3.09
N ALA A 99 13.44 25.59 3.92
CA ALA A 99 12.17 25.99 4.51
C ALA A 99 11.10 26.26 3.45
N ASN A 100 9.87 25.81 3.71
CA ASN A 100 8.68 25.97 2.87
C ASN A 100 8.80 25.36 1.46
N THR A 101 9.49 24.22 1.35
CA THR A 101 9.65 23.52 0.06
C THR A 101 9.16 22.08 0.10
N ASN A 102 8.12 21.81 0.91
CA ASN A 102 7.53 20.49 1.00
C ASN A 102 6.91 20.09 -0.34
N GLY A 103 7.11 18.83 -0.75
CA GLY A 103 6.62 18.30 -2.01
C GLY A 103 5.93 16.95 -1.80
N SER A 104 6.40 15.90 -2.45
CA SER A 104 5.89 14.53 -2.27
C SER A 104 6.79 13.66 -1.40
N GLN A 105 8.06 14.04 -1.24
CA GLN A 105 9.03 13.24 -0.53
C GLN A 105 8.81 13.31 0.98
N PHE A 106 8.98 12.17 1.63
CA PHE A 106 8.86 12.02 3.08
C PHE A 106 9.97 11.14 3.61
N PHE A 107 10.22 11.20 4.91
CA PHE A 107 11.09 10.28 5.60
C PHE A 107 10.43 9.72 6.86
N ILE A 108 10.82 8.50 7.22
CA ILE A 108 10.43 7.83 8.46
C ILE A 108 11.66 7.70 9.34
N VAL A 109 11.57 8.22 10.56
CA VAL A 109 12.64 8.21 11.55
C VAL A 109 12.83 6.79 12.08
N GLN A 110 14.03 6.23 11.96
CA GLN A 110 14.32 4.84 12.35
C GLN A 110 14.80 4.70 13.80
N SER A 111 15.37 5.75 14.38
CA SER A 111 15.83 5.77 15.77
C SER A 111 15.50 7.10 16.39
N ASP A 112 15.26 7.12 17.71
CA ASP A 112 15.03 8.36 18.45
C ASP A 112 16.15 9.35 18.19
N GLN A 113 15.77 10.56 17.79
CA GLN A 113 16.70 11.65 17.61
C GLN A 113 16.91 12.37 18.95
N PRO A 114 18.11 12.91 19.18
CA PRO A 114 18.38 13.67 20.39
C PRO A 114 17.45 14.89 20.44
N ALA A 115 17.07 15.33 21.64
CA ALA A 115 16.14 16.45 21.81
C ALA A 115 16.65 17.78 21.21
N GLU A 116 17.95 17.90 20.94
CA GLU A 116 18.57 19.04 20.27
C GLU A 116 18.47 18.98 18.73
N PHE A 117 17.95 17.89 18.17
CA PHE A 117 17.70 17.79 16.74
C PHE A 117 16.62 18.80 16.34
N PRO A 118 16.91 19.72 15.42
CA PRO A 118 16.05 20.86 15.18
C PRO A 118 14.72 20.44 14.51
N PRO A 119 13.56 20.98 14.96
CA PRO A 119 12.23 20.70 14.42
C PRO A 119 11.99 21.41 13.07
N ASN A 120 12.80 21.09 12.07
CA ASN A 120 12.80 21.76 10.76
C ASN A 120 11.92 21.09 9.70
N TYR A 121 11.18 20.05 10.05
CA TYR A 121 10.34 19.29 9.12
C TYR A 121 8.93 19.16 9.67
N SER A 122 7.95 19.19 8.76
CA SER A 122 6.54 18.98 9.12
C SER A 122 6.31 17.52 9.47
N ILE A 123 6.09 17.25 10.75
CA ILE A 123 5.64 15.95 11.24
C ILE A 123 4.18 15.80 10.88
N PHE A 124 3.82 14.70 10.20
CA PHE A 124 2.45 14.50 9.73
C PHE A 124 1.89 13.11 10.09
N GLY A 125 2.58 12.37 10.95
CA GLY A 125 2.08 11.11 11.47
C GLY A 125 3.11 10.30 12.26
N GLN A 126 2.69 9.11 12.64
CA GLN A 126 3.49 8.17 13.43
C GLN A 126 3.22 6.73 12.97
N VAL A 127 4.29 5.94 12.82
CA VAL A 127 4.17 4.50 12.57
C VAL A 127 3.57 3.81 13.80
N THR A 128 2.47 3.08 13.59
CA THR A 128 1.77 2.29 14.61
C THR A 128 2.03 0.79 14.46
N GLU A 129 2.32 0.31 13.25
CA GLU A 129 2.70 -1.09 12.98
C GLU A 129 3.81 -1.18 11.92
N GLY A 130 4.66 -2.22 11.99
CA GLY A 130 5.74 -2.42 11.02
C GLY A 130 7.05 -1.70 11.38
N LEU A 131 7.30 -1.40 12.65
CA LEU A 131 8.59 -0.83 13.10
C LEU A 131 9.77 -1.79 12.83
N GLU A 132 9.53 -3.09 12.86
CA GLU A 132 10.49 -4.12 12.47
C GLU A 132 10.78 -4.14 10.97
N VAL A 133 9.79 -3.76 10.14
CA VAL A 133 9.98 -3.58 8.69
C VAL A 133 10.86 -2.36 8.44
N LEU A 134 10.60 -1.26 9.16
CA LEU A 134 11.45 -0.07 9.14
C LEU A 134 12.91 -0.41 9.50
N ASP A 135 13.14 -1.20 10.55
CA ASP A 135 14.49 -1.66 10.90
C ASP A 135 15.13 -2.54 9.81
N THR A 136 14.33 -3.44 9.22
CA THR A 136 14.79 -4.30 8.12
C THR A 136 15.22 -3.50 6.90
N ILE A 137 14.48 -2.45 6.56
CA ILE A 137 14.81 -1.53 5.46
C ILE A 137 16.09 -0.75 5.80
N ALA A 138 16.22 -0.25 7.03
CA ALA A 138 17.39 0.53 7.44
C ALA A 138 18.69 -0.28 7.54
N ALA A 139 18.59 -1.60 7.73
CA ALA A 139 19.74 -2.50 7.86
C ALA A 139 20.36 -2.94 6.51
N VAL A 140 19.80 -2.52 5.36
CA VAL A 140 20.35 -2.94 4.07
C VAL A 140 21.71 -2.30 3.79
N PRO A 141 22.58 -2.94 2.97
CA PRO A 141 23.81 -2.32 2.53
C PRO A 141 23.55 -1.02 1.77
N VAL A 142 24.26 0.04 2.17
CA VAL A 142 24.24 1.35 1.51
C VAL A 142 25.61 1.68 0.93
N GLY A 143 25.60 2.39 -0.20
CA GLY A 143 26.78 2.93 -0.86
C GLY A 143 26.74 4.46 -0.91
N PRO A 144 27.76 5.09 -1.51
CA PRO A 144 27.79 6.54 -1.68
C PRO A 144 26.59 7.04 -2.49
N ASN A 145 26.01 8.16 -2.07
CA ASN A 145 25.01 8.88 -2.86
C ASN A 145 25.62 9.44 -4.15
N ALA A 146 24.79 10.01 -5.03
CA ALA A 146 25.24 10.52 -6.33
C ALA A 146 26.36 11.58 -6.23
N GLN A 147 26.46 12.31 -5.13
CA GLN A 147 27.51 13.31 -4.88
C GLN A 147 28.75 12.72 -4.18
N GLY A 148 28.71 11.45 -3.75
CA GLY A 148 29.80 10.77 -3.05
C GLY A 148 30.07 11.25 -1.62
N ALA A 149 29.20 12.10 -1.07
CA ALA A 149 29.40 12.76 0.22
C ALA A 149 28.82 11.97 1.40
N GLU A 150 27.87 11.08 1.15
CA GLU A 150 27.10 10.37 2.17
C GLU A 150 26.91 8.90 1.80
N LEU A 151 27.09 7.98 2.76
CA LEU A 151 26.75 6.57 2.59
C LEU A 151 25.27 6.36 2.88
N SER A 152 24.44 6.52 1.86
CA SER A 152 22.99 6.45 2.03
C SER A 152 22.22 5.87 0.86
N GLN A 153 22.87 5.52 -0.25
CA GLN A 153 22.20 4.93 -1.41
C GLN A 153 22.02 3.42 -1.21
N PRO A 154 20.79 2.89 -1.08
CA PRO A 154 20.58 1.45 -0.95
C PRO A 154 21.15 0.68 -2.14
N GLN A 155 21.87 -0.42 -1.87
CA GLN A 155 22.42 -1.31 -2.90
C GLN A 155 21.45 -2.43 -3.28
N VAL A 156 20.25 -2.42 -2.70
CA VAL A 156 19.13 -3.30 -3.02
C VAL A 156 17.89 -2.46 -3.25
N THR A 157 16.99 -2.92 -4.11
CA THR A 157 15.72 -2.23 -4.33
C THR A 157 14.84 -2.35 -3.09
N LEU A 158 14.44 -1.19 -2.57
CA LEU A 158 13.49 -1.02 -1.47
C LEU A 158 12.22 -0.36 -2.04
N GLY A 159 11.35 -1.19 -2.61
CA GLY A 159 10.19 -0.72 -3.37
C GLY A 159 8.97 -0.50 -2.49
N ILE A 160 8.29 0.61 -2.71
CA ILE A 160 6.91 0.88 -2.28
C ILE A 160 6.02 0.40 -3.42
N LYS A 161 5.15 -0.56 -3.12
CA LYS A 161 4.20 -1.12 -4.10
C LYS A 161 3.02 -0.19 -4.27
N THR A 162 2.39 0.17 -3.16
CA THR A 162 1.27 1.10 -3.10
C THR A 162 1.14 1.70 -1.69
N ILE A 163 0.38 2.78 -1.58
CA ILE A 163 -0.01 3.37 -0.29
C ILE A 163 -1.53 3.45 -0.24
N THR A 164 -2.14 2.69 0.67
CA THR A 164 -3.59 2.67 0.87
C THR A 164 -3.98 3.59 2.03
N ILE A 165 -5.00 4.43 1.84
CA ILE A 165 -5.53 5.34 2.87
C ILE A 165 -6.89 4.83 3.36
N LEU A 166 -7.00 4.59 4.68
CA LEU A 166 -8.23 4.26 5.38
C LEU A 166 -8.71 5.47 6.18
N GLU A 167 -10.02 5.70 6.20
CA GLU A 167 -10.69 6.73 7.01
C GLU A 167 -11.43 6.07 8.18
N ASP A 168 -11.53 6.77 9.31
CA ASP A 168 -12.30 6.41 10.51
C ASP A 168 -11.95 5.05 11.14
N GLY A 169 -10.70 4.59 10.94
CA GLY A 169 -10.20 3.37 11.59
C GLY A 169 -10.97 2.11 11.21
N ALA A 170 -11.59 2.05 10.03
CA ALA A 170 -12.19 0.81 9.54
C ALA A 170 -11.12 -0.30 9.58
N PRO A 171 -11.30 -1.36 10.37
CA PRO A 171 -10.27 -2.35 10.59
C PRO A 171 -9.98 -3.08 9.27
N MET A 172 -8.68 -3.30 8.99
CA MET A 172 -8.26 -4.42 8.14
C MET A 172 -8.50 -5.73 8.90
N SER A 173 -9.76 -6.13 9.10
CA SER A 173 -10.14 -7.52 9.37
C SER A 173 -11.62 -7.75 9.06
N GLU A 174 -11.87 -8.73 8.19
CA GLU A 174 -13.15 -9.39 7.90
C GLU A 174 -14.27 -8.54 7.25
N GLN A 175 -14.31 -8.57 5.92
CA GLN A 175 -15.60 -8.78 5.24
C GLN A 175 -15.67 -10.24 4.78
N VAL A 176 -15.82 -11.14 5.75
CA VAL A 176 -16.43 -12.46 5.52
C VAL A 176 -17.93 -12.23 5.59
N GLY A 177 -18.63 -12.57 4.52
CA GLY A 177 -20.05 -12.29 4.36
C GLY A 177 -20.91 -12.98 5.41
N GLU A 178 -21.78 -12.21 6.03
CA GLU A 178 -23.01 -12.71 6.62
C GLU A 178 -24.15 -11.96 5.94
N ASP A 179 -24.87 -12.66 5.06
CA ASP A 179 -26.29 -12.45 4.77
C ASP A 179 -26.79 -13.51 3.77
N VAL A 180 -26.92 -14.77 4.23
CA VAL A 180 -27.97 -15.68 3.73
C VAL A 180 -28.47 -16.55 4.89
N ALA A 181 -29.43 -16.03 5.64
CA ALA A 181 -30.29 -16.87 6.46
C ALA A 181 -31.21 -17.68 5.53
N LEU A 182 -30.95 -18.98 5.40
CA LEU A 182 -31.91 -19.93 4.82
C LEU A 182 -32.09 -21.11 5.77
N ALA A 183 -33.29 -21.16 6.35
CA ALA A 183 -33.77 -22.20 7.24
C ALA A 183 -33.62 -23.59 6.60
N GLN A 184 -32.88 -24.48 7.29
CA GLN A 184 -32.84 -25.89 6.95
C GLN A 184 -34.02 -26.60 7.61
N SER A 185 -34.85 -27.21 6.76
CA SER A 185 -35.82 -28.23 7.15
C SER A 185 -35.14 -29.60 7.14
N THR A 186 -35.44 -30.39 8.16
CA THR A 186 -34.98 -31.76 8.41
C THR A 186 -35.53 -32.73 7.36
N PRO A 187 -34.88 -33.89 7.15
CA PRO A 187 -35.64 -35.11 7.46
C PRO A 187 -34.83 -36.23 8.16
N GLU A 188 -35.62 -37.17 8.67
CA GLU A 188 -35.31 -38.22 9.63
C GLU A 188 -34.50 -39.43 9.13
N SER A 189 -33.96 -40.09 10.14
CA SER A 189 -33.32 -41.40 10.26
C SER A 189 -33.99 -42.59 9.53
N GLY A 190 -33.18 -43.48 8.97
CA GLY A 190 -33.55 -44.82 8.50
C GLY A 190 -32.37 -45.80 8.50
N SER A 191 -32.50 -46.87 9.28
CA SER A 191 -31.51 -47.90 9.65
C SER A 191 -31.35 -49.05 8.62
N SER A 192 -30.12 -49.59 8.43
CA SER A 192 -29.80 -51.05 8.50
C SER A 192 -28.33 -51.36 8.13
N THR A 193 -27.82 -52.50 8.63
CA THR A 193 -26.40 -52.87 8.89
C THR A 193 -25.78 -53.82 7.81
N PRO A 194 -24.59 -54.45 7.98
CA PRO A 194 -23.35 -54.19 7.23
C PRO A 194 -22.88 -55.34 6.30
N GLY A 195 -21.93 -55.06 5.39
CA GLY A 195 -21.27 -56.11 4.60
C GLY A 195 -20.03 -55.66 3.82
N ALA A 196 -18.87 -56.13 4.28
CA ALA A 196 -17.68 -56.62 3.54
C ALA A 196 -17.11 -55.89 2.30
N SER A 197 -15.81 -55.55 2.43
CA SER A 197 -14.71 -55.78 1.47
C SER A 197 -14.67 -55.04 0.12
N ASP A 198 -13.82 -54.01 0.01
CA ASP A 198 -12.68 -53.88 -0.93
C ASP A 198 -12.20 -52.41 -1.04
N PRO A 199 -10.89 -52.13 -1.22
CA PRO A 199 -10.37 -50.78 -1.40
C PRO A 199 -10.48 -50.33 -2.87
N PRO A 200 -10.79 -49.04 -3.17
CA PRO A 200 -10.79 -48.55 -4.53
C PRO A 200 -9.36 -48.17 -5.01
N PRO A 201 -9.08 -48.27 -6.33
CA PRO A 201 -7.77 -48.00 -6.92
C PRO A 201 -7.51 -46.50 -7.12
N GLU A 202 -6.22 -46.16 -7.24
CA GLU A 202 -5.71 -44.82 -7.55
C GLU A 202 -6.38 -44.21 -8.80
N THR A 203 -6.99 -43.03 -8.65
CA THR A 203 -7.49 -42.23 -9.76
C THR A 203 -6.51 -41.10 -10.07
N SER A 204 -5.92 -41.20 -11.26
CA SER A 204 -5.19 -40.15 -11.96
C SER A 204 -6.03 -38.88 -12.05
N ILE A 205 -5.43 -37.74 -11.68
CA ILE A 205 -6.01 -36.41 -11.87
C ILE A 205 -5.73 -36.00 -13.33
N GLU A 206 -6.75 -36.00 -14.16
CA GLU A 206 -6.72 -35.27 -15.45
C GLU A 206 -6.95 -33.78 -15.16
N PRO A 207 -6.28 -32.86 -15.87
CA PRO A 207 -6.46 -31.43 -15.64
C PRO A 207 -7.86 -30.98 -16.06
N GLU A 208 -8.60 -30.36 -15.14
CA GLU A 208 -9.88 -29.71 -15.45
C GLU A 208 -9.71 -28.65 -16.54
N THR A 209 -10.66 -28.66 -17.46
CA THR A 209 -10.79 -27.72 -18.57
C THR A 209 -10.98 -26.30 -18.05
N ALA A 210 -10.12 -25.37 -18.48
CA ALA A 210 -10.28 -23.96 -18.22
C ALA A 210 -11.59 -23.42 -18.84
N ASP A 211 -12.41 -22.76 -18.04
CA ASP A 211 -13.57 -21.99 -18.49
C ASP A 211 -13.11 -20.83 -19.37
N THR A 212 -13.54 -20.81 -20.63
CA THR A 212 -13.37 -19.68 -21.54
C THR A 212 -14.40 -18.60 -21.23
N VAL A 213 -13.93 -17.40 -20.87
CA VAL A 213 -14.75 -16.19 -20.79
C VAL A 213 -14.77 -15.53 -22.17
N GLU A 214 -15.92 -15.47 -22.82
CA GLU A 214 -16.12 -14.64 -24.00
C GLU A 214 -16.45 -13.22 -23.57
N VAL A 215 -15.67 -12.25 -24.07
CA VAL A 215 -15.91 -10.81 -23.90
C VAL A 215 -16.46 -10.30 -25.21
N GLU A 216 -17.75 -9.96 -25.26
CA GLU A 216 -18.32 -9.23 -26.38
C GLU A 216 -18.07 -7.72 -26.19
N SER A 217 -17.45 -7.09 -27.18
CA SER A 217 -17.27 -5.64 -27.29
C SER A 217 -18.45 -5.03 -28.04
N ASP A 218 -19.09 -4.02 -27.47
CA ASP A 218 -20.25 -3.32 -28.06
C ASP A 218 -19.87 -2.02 -28.79
N ASP A 219 -18.64 -1.90 -29.30
CA ASP A 219 -18.18 -0.70 -30.01
C ASP A 219 -17.69 -1.03 -31.44
N ASP A 220 -18.48 -0.60 -32.42
CA ASP A 220 -18.08 -0.41 -33.82
C ASP A 220 -17.07 0.77 -33.91
N ASP A 221 -15.77 0.54 -33.72
CA ASP A 221 -14.75 1.45 -34.27
C ASP A 221 -13.35 0.80 -34.43
N ASP A 222 -12.66 1.22 -35.48
CA ASP A 222 -11.54 0.56 -36.13
C ASP A 222 -10.23 0.43 -35.31
N GLY A 223 -9.66 -0.79 -35.31
CA GLY A 223 -8.23 -1.01 -35.50
C GLY A 223 -7.30 -0.99 -34.27
N GLY A 224 -7.02 -2.17 -33.72
CA GLY A 224 -5.84 -2.41 -32.88
C GLY A 224 -5.75 -3.84 -32.35
N ASP A 225 -4.63 -4.53 -32.65
CA ASP A 225 -4.32 -5.90 -32.22
C ASP A 225 -4.59 -6.16 -30.73
N LEU A 226 -5.44 -7.15 -30.42
CA LEU A 226 -5.71 -7.60 -29.05
C LEU A 226 -4.78 -8.78 -28.69
N ALA A 227 -3.90 -8.56 -27.72
CA ALA A 227 -3.05 -9.58 -27.13
C ALA A 227 -3.84 -10.48 -26.16
N LEU A 228 -3.64 -11.79 -26.29
CA LEU A 228 -4.24 -12.86 -25.50
C LEU A 228 -3.63 -12.90 -24.08
N TRP A 229 -4.45 -13.02 -23.03
CA TRP A 229 -4.00 -13.25 -21.65
C TRP A 229 -4.58 -14.55 -21.09
N VAL A 230 -3.72 -15.36 -20.46
CA VAL A 230 -4.10 -16.58 -19.73
C VAL A 230 -4.24 -16.24 -18.25
N ALA A 231 -5.39 -16.56 -17.66
CA ALA A 231 -5.63 -16.43 -16.23
C ALA A 231 -5.17 -17.69 -15.49
N VAL A 232 -4.32 -17.51 -14.46
CA VAL A 232 -4.12 -18.50 -13.39
C VAL A 232 -4.37 -17.78 -12.07
N GLY A 233 -5.33 -18.26 -11.29
CA GLY A 233 -5.46 -17.94 -9.86
C GLY A 233 -5.80 -16.48 -9.55
N ALA A 234 -7.07 -16.12 -9.70
CA ALA A 234 -7.81 -15.13 -8.91
C ALA A 234 -7.03 -13.89 -8.38
N VAL A 235 -6.46 -13.06 -9.26
CA VAL A 235 -6.39 -11.60 -9.09
C VAL A 235 -6.38 -10.98 -10.49
N VAL A 236 -7.40 -10.21 -10.85
CA VAL A 236 -7.38 -9.38 -12.06
C VAL A 236 -7.14 -7.95 -11.61
N VAL A 237 -5.94 -7.43 -11.90
CA VAL A 237 -5.64 -5.99 -11.81
C VAL A 237 -6.06 -5.37 -13.14
N VAL A 238 -7.08 -4.52 -13.13
CA VAL A 238 -7.48 -3.74 -14.31
C VAL A 238 -6.78 -2.39 -14.25
N ALA A 239 -5.84 -2.18 -15.18
CA ALA A 239 -5.34 -0.85 -15.50
C ALA A 239 -5.62 -0.57 -16.98
N ALA A 240 -6.71 0.15 -17.26
CA ALA A 240 -6.96 0.81 -18.54
C ALA A 240 -7.98 1.94 -18.35
N GLY A 241 -7.80 3.01 -19.12
CA GLY A 241 -8.38 4.33 -18.93
C GLY A 241 -9.91 4.42 -18.84
N TYR A 242 -10.33 5.55 -18.27
CA TYR A 242 -11.67 6.11 -18.16
C TYR A 242 -12.80 5.35 -18.89
N GLY A 243 -13.38 4.36 -18.22
CA GLY A 243 -14.61 3.69 -18.62
C GLY A 243 -15.20 2.90 -17.44
N VAL A 244 -16.50 3.02 -17.21
CA VAL A 244 -17.22 2.30 -16.15
C VAL A 244 -17.72 0.97 -16.71
N TYR A 245 -17.22 -0.15 -16.19
CA TYR A 245 -17.66 -1.49 -16.60
C TYR A 245 -18.54 -2.12 -15.51
N ARG A 246 -19.67 -2.71 -15.89
CA ARG A 246 -20.52 -3.52 -14.99
C ARG A 246 -20.22 -5.00 -15.18
N VAL A 247 -19.69 -5.65 -14.15
CA VAL A 247 -19.56 -7.10 -14.10
C VAL A 247 -20.80 -7.68 -13.42
N THR A 248 -21.60 -8.46 -14.15
CA THR A 248 -22.73 -9.21 -13.56
C THR A 248 -22.42 -10.70 -13.64
N ARG A 249 -22.28 -11.36 -12.48
CA ARG A 249 -22.05 -12.81 -12.41
C ARG A 249 -23.39 -13.52 -12.68
N ARG A 250 -23.48 -14.31 -13.76
CA ARG A 250 -24.58 -15.27 -13.94
C ARG A 250 -24.15 -16.62 -13.39
N THR A 251 -24.85 -17.11 -12.38
CA THR A 251 -24.82 -18.51 -11.99
C THR A 251 -25.67 -19.30 -12.98
N ALA A 252 -25.07 -20.25 -13.69
CA ALA A 252 -25.81 -21.21 -14.51
C ALA A 252 -26.58 -22.19 -13.60
N ALA A 253 -27.79 -22.54 -14.03
CA ALA A 253 -28.68 -23.51 -13.38
C ALA A 253 -28.37 -24.95 -13.81
#